data_AF-A0A1G3U6U0-F1
#
_entry.id   AF-A0A1G3U6U0-F1
#
_cell.length_a   1.000
_cell.length_b   1.000
_cell.length_c   1.000
_cell.angle_alpha   90.00
_cell.angle_beta   90.00
_cell.angle_gamma   90.00
#
_symmetry.space_group_name_H-M   'P 1'
#
loop_
_entity.id
_entity.type
_entity.pdbx_description
1 polymer ?
#
loop_
_entity_poly.entity_id
_entity_poly.type
_entity_poly.pdbx_seq_one_letter_code
_entity_poly.pdbx_strand_id
1 'polypeptide(L)'
;MVRIFFFFLLLFSFSYGDKLQSTADGDLLIKKIKSLINPATFAKDRAYIDTIFSPKEDYFTSDGKVNSLKVIKTLKENGILNLFFKKPRDINITFKTQGEPQFFVKIMSDSLQNVGYYRYVTSESTLSESEFVWKISLTSEYAADPLVLSQELKKSNCEIIDIIRENETDWAYVVDMKNARLDVSVLE
;
A
#
# COMPACT_ATOMS: atom_id res chain seq x y z
N MET A 1 24.39 29.46 -52.25
CA MET A 1 23.27 28.48 -52.19
C MET A 1 23.58 27.47 -51.09
N VAL A 2 22.54 26.97 -50.39
CA VAL A 2 22.57 26.06 -49.21
C VAL A 2 22.79 26.73 -47.85
N ARG A 3 21.75 27.40 -47.32
CA ARG A 3 21.58 27.71 -45.89
C ARG A 3 20.11 27.80 -45.48
N ILE A 4 19.29 26.80 -45.81
CA ILE A 4 18.00 26.54 -45.14
C ILE A 4 17.77 25.04 -45.29
N PHE A 5 18.11 24.21 -44.30
CA PHE A 5 17.53 22.86 -44.19
C PHE A 5 17.67 22.19 -42.81
N PHE A 6 17.90 22.93 -41.73
CA PHE A 6 18.14 22.33 -40.41
C PHE A 6 17.28 22.90 -39.28
N PHE A 7 16.00 23.19 -39.56
CA PHE A 7 15.07 23.67 -38.53
C PHE A 7 13.72 22.93 -38.45
N PHE A 8 13.53 21.86 -39.22
CA PHE A 8 12.24 21.15 -39.29
C PHE A 8 12.22 19.73 -38.70
N LEU A 9 13.28 19.31 -38.00
CA LEU A 9 13.38 17.95 -37.42
C LEU A 9 13.31 17.89 -35.88
N LEU A 10 13.12 19.03 -35.20
CA LEU A 10 13.06 19.08 -33.73
C LEU A 10 11.65 19.33 -33.14
N LEU A 11 10.62 19.52 -33.98
CA LEU A 11 9.26 19.80 -33.50
C LEU A 11 8.32 18.58 -33.51
N PHE A 12 8.76 17.41 -33.97
CA PHE A 12 7.92 16.21 -34.00
C PHE A 12 8.11 15.24 -32.82
N SER A 13 9.06 15.50 -31.92
CA SER A 13 9.40 14.57 -30.84
C SER A 13 8.59 14.74 -29.56
N PHE A 14 7.81 15.82 -29.41
CA PHE A 14 7.18 16.16 -28.13
C PHE A 14 5.77 15.59 -27.91
N SER A 15 5.16 14.92 -28.89
CA SER A 15 3.74 14.48 -28.78
C SER A 15 3.55 12.99 -28.45
N TYR A 16 4.62 12.21 -28.26
CA TYR A 16 4.53 10.75 -28.03
C TYR A 16 4.89 10.29 -26.61
N GLY A 17 5.42 11.17 -25.75
CA GLY A 17 5.83 10.81 -24.38
C GLY A 17 4.65 10.47 -23.45
N ASP A 18 3.57 11.26 -23.51
CA ASP A 18 2.42 11.13 -22.60
C ASP A 18 1.65 9.81 -22.74
N LYS A 19 1.50 9.31 -23.98
CA LYS A 19 0.73 8.07 -24.22
C LYS A 19 1.44 6.82 -23.70
N LEU A 20 2.77 6.76 -23.78
CA LEU A 20 3.54 5.62 -23.30
C LEU A 20 3.57 5.56 -21.77
N GLN A 21 3.71 6.72 -21.11
CA GLN A 21 3.65 6.85 -19.66
C GLN A 21 2.25 6.43 -19.14
N SER A 22 1.17 6.95 -19.74
CA SER A 22 -0.22 6.62 -19.36
C SER A 22 -0.54 5.12 -19.52
N THR A 23 0.02 4.44 -20.54
CA THR A 23 -0.15 2.98 -20.69
C THR A 23 0.61 2.16 -19.65
N ALA A 24 1.81 2.59 -19.25
CA ALA A 24 2.61 1.90 -18.24
C ALA A 24 2.01 2.09 -16.84
N ASP A 25 1.61 3.31 -16.49
CA ASP A 25 0.93 3.62 -15.23
C ASP A 25 -0.40 2.87 -15.14
N GLY A 26 -1.17 2.87 -16.23
CA GLY A 26 -2.41 2.12 -16.33
C GLY A 26 -2.25 0.61 -16.10
N ASP A 27 -1.08 0.03 -16.38
CA ASP A 27 -0.75 -1.36 -16.11
C ASP A 27 -0.33 -1.58 -14.64
N LEU A 28 0.43 -0.66 -14.05
CA LEU A 28 0.83 -0.72 -12.63
C LEU A 28 -0.37 -0.66 -11.68
N LEU A 29 -1.33 0.24 -11.93
CA LEU A 29 -2.56 0.33 -11.12
C LEU A 29 -3.36 -0.97 -11.20
N ILE A 30 -3.53 -1.52 -12.41
CA ILE A 30 -4.27 -2.77 -12.60
C ILE A 30 -3.57 -3.94 -11.93
N LYS A 31 -2.24 -4.01 -11.97
CA LYS A 31 -1.46 -5.01 -11.23
C LYS A 31 -1.70 -4.89 -9.73
N LYS A 32 -1.66 -3.68 -9.16
CA LYS A 32 -1.96 -3.46 -7.74
C LYS A 32 -3.38 -3.88 -7.39
N ILE A 33 -4.39 -3.51 -8.18
CA ILE A 33 -5.78 -3.94 -7.94
C ILE A 33 -5.89 -5.47 -7.93
N LYS A 34 -5.30 -6.14 -8.93
CA LYS A 34 -5.31 -7.61 -9.02
C LYS A 34 -4.62 -8.28 -7.84
N SER A 35 -3.57 -7.68 -7.26
CA SER A 35 -2.94 -8.22 -6.05
C SER A 35 -3.83 -8.11 -4.81
N LEU A 36 -4.77 -7.16 -4.78
CA LEU A 36 -5.58 -6.88 -3.58
C LEU A 36 -6.90 -7.66 -3.54
N ILE A 37 -7.39 -8.16 -4.67
CA ILE A 37 -8.71 -8.82 -4.77
C ILE A 37 -8.62 -10.18 -5.45
N ASN A 38 -9.61 -11.04 -5.19
CA ASN A 38 -9.65 -12.37 -5.78
C ASN A 38 -9.78 -12.29 -7.32
N PRO A 39 -9.07 -13.16 -8.09
CA PRO A 39 -9.12 -13.13 -9.55
C PRO A 39 -10.53 -13.24 -10.14
N ALA A 40 -11.39 -14.02 -9.49
CA ALA A 40 -12.80 -14.16 -9.87
C ALA A 40 -13.58 -12.85 -9.72
N THR A 41 -13.37 -12.12 -8.61
CA THR A 41 -13.97 -10.79 -8.39
C THR A 41 -13.50 -9.80 -9.47
N PHE A 42 -12.18 -9.78 -9.74
CA PHE A 42 -11.62 -8.91 -10.78
C PHE A 42 -12.22 -9.19 -12.17
N ALA A 43 -12.35 -10.46 -12.53
CA ALA A 43 -12.90 -10.86 -13.83
C ALA A 43 -14.40 -10.54 -13.94
N LYS A 44 -15.17 -10.81 -12.87
CA LYS A 44 -16.61 -10.55 -12.81
C LYS A 44 -16.93 -9.06 -12.90
N ASP A 45 -16.21 -8.24 -12.13
CA ASP A 45 -16.56 -6.83 -11.92
C ASP A 45 -15.66 -5.88 -12.75
N ARG A 46 -15.02 -6.39 -13.82
CA ARG A 46 -13.98 -5.67 -14.56
C ARG A 46 -14.40 -4.27 -15.03
N ALA A 47 -15.55 -4.16 -15.68
CA ALA A 47 -16.03 -2.88 -16.21
C ALA A 47 -16.33 -1.86 -15.10
N TYR A 48 -16.83 -2.34 -13.95
CA TYR A 48 -17.08 -1.50 -12.79
C TYR A 48 -15.77 -1.04 -12.15
N ILE A 49 -14.79 -1.93 -12.01
CA ILE A 49 -13.43 -1.59 -11.57
C ILE A 49 -12.83 -0.51 -12.48
N ASP A 50 -12.90 -0.67 -13.80
CA ASP A 50 -12.37 0.33 -14.73
C ASP A 50 -13.08 1.69 -14.57
N THR A 51 -14.34 1.70 -14.18
CA THR A 51 -15.13 2.93 -13.96
C THR A 51 -14.73 3.65 -12.67
N ILE A 52 -14.63 2.94 -11.53
CA ILE A 52 -14.32 3.57 -10.23
C ILE A 52 -12.86 4.02 -10.10
N PHE A 53 -11.99 3.49 -10.96
CA PHE A 53 -10.56 3.87 -11.03
C PHE A 53 -10.26 4.89 -12.14
N SER A 54 -11.27 5.63 -12.60
CA SER A 54 -11.11 6.71 -13.58
C SER A 54 -11.26 8.10 -12.92
N PRO A 55 -10.37 9.07 -13.21
CA PRO A 55 -9.13 8.94 -13.98
C PRO A 55 -8.07 8.12 -13.23
N LYS A 56 -7.16 7.45 -13.96
CA LYS A 56 -6.18 6.53 -13.32
C LYS A 56 -5.08 7.27 -12.59
N GLU A 57 -4.75 8.45 -13.10
CA GLU A 57 -3.70 9.36 -12.65
C GLU A 57 -3.90 9.74 -11.16
N ASP A 58 -5.15 9.79 -10.71
CA ASP A 58 -5.53 10.06 -9.32
C ASP A 58 -4.98 9.04 -8.32
N TYR A 59 -4.60 7.84 -8.77
CA TYR A 59 -4.14 6.75 -7.91
C TYR A 59 -2.62 6.66 -7.83
N PHE A 60 -1.91 7.69 -8.29
CA PHE A 60 -0.45 7.77 -8.21
C PHE A 60 -0.02 8.85 -7.22
N THR A 61 1.06 8.57 -6.50
CA THR A 61 1.79 9.54 -5.69
C THR A 61 2.62 10.45 -6.59
N SER A 62 3.11 11.57 -6.04
CA SER A 62 3.94 12.53 -6.80
C SER A 62 5.26 11.94 -7.30
N ASP A 63 5.75 10.85 -6.70
CA ASP A 63 6.92 10.08 -7.15
C ASP A 63 6.58 8.97 -8.16
N GLY A 64 5.34 8.92 -8.65
CA GLY A 64 4.90 8.00 -9.70
C GLY A 64 4.60 6.57 -9.22
N LYS A 65 4.53 6.32 -7.91
CA LYS A 65 4.12 5.01 -7.37
C LYS A 65 2.60 4.94 -7.22
N VAL A 66 2.05 3.73 -7.23
CA VAL A 66 0.62 3.54 -6.94
C VAL A 66 0.36 3.82 -5.46
N ASN A 67 -0.60 4.68 -5.17
CA ASN A 67 -1.06 4.96 -3.80
C ASN A 67 -1.93 3.81 -3.29
N SER A 68 -1.29 2.81 -2.66
CA SER A 68 -1.95 1.60 -2.15
C SER A 68 -3.10 1.89 -1.18
N LEU A 69 -2.97 2.90 -0.31
CA LEU A 69 -4.04 3.29 0.61
C LEU A 69 -5.26 3.85 -0.14
N LYS A 70 -5.06 4.70 -1.15
CA LYS A 70 -6.15 5.24 -1.97
C LYS A 70 -6.84 4.13 -2.77
N VAL A 71 -6.07 3.19 -3.33
CA VAL A 71 -6.63 2.02 -4.04
C VAL A 71 -7.48 1.16 -3.10
N ILE A 72 -6.96 0.81 -1.92
CA ILE A 72 -7.69 0.01 -0.93
C ILE A 72 -8.95 0.73 -0.46
N LYS A 73 -8.87 2.05 -0.23
CA LYS A 73 -10.02 2.87 0.13
C LYS A 73 -11.11 2.79 -0.95
N THR A 74 -10.77 3.02 -2.22
CA THR A 74 -11.73 2.92 -3.32
C THR A 74 -12.33 1.51 -3.41
N LEU A 75 -11.52 0.45 -3.32
CA LEU A 75 -12.04 -0.92 -3.37
C LEU A 75 -13.01 -1.20 -2.21
N LYS A 76 -12.71 -0.72 -1.00
CA LYS A 76 -13.53 -0.93 0.19
C LYS A 76 -14.84 -0.14 0.12
N GLU A 77 -14.79 1.13 -0.23
CA GLU A 77 -15.97 2.01 -0.35
C GLU A 77 -16.94 1.54 -1.45
N ASN A 78 -16.42 0.87 -2.48
CA ASN A 78 -17.23 0.29 -3.56
C ASN A 78 -17.56 -1.20 -3.36
N GLY A 79 -17.31 -1.76 -2.17
CA GLY A 79 -17.72 -3.13 -1.81
C GLY A 79 -16.96 -4.26 -2.53
N ILE A 80 -15.81 -3.96 -3.16
CA ILE A 80 -15.01 -4.93 -3.91
C ILE A 80 -14.00 -5.64 -3.00
N LEU A 81 -13.42 -4.93 -2.03
CA LEU A 81 -12.46 -5.51 -1.10
C LEU A 81 -13.16 -6.29 0.00
N ASN A 82 -13.00 -7.62 -0.01
CA ASN A 82 -13.42 -8.47 1.10
C ASN A 82 -12.27 -8.71 2.09
N LEU A 83 -12.48 -8.26 3.33
CA LEU A 83 -11.59 -8.50 4.47
C LEU A 83 -12.13 -9.56 5.44
N PHE A 84 -13.40 -9.95 5.33
CA PHE A 84 -14.04 -10.88 6.26
C PHE A 84 -13.85 -12.33 5.84
N PHE A 85 -13.56 -13.18 6.81
CA PHE A 85 -13.52 -14.63 6.67
C PHE A 85 -14.83 -15.25 7.14
N LYS A 86 -15.16 -16.42 6.59
CA LYS A 86 -16.38 -17.16 6.99
C LYS A 86 -16.30 -17.77 8.40
N LYS A 87 -15.09 -17.91 8.94
CA LYS A 87 -14.75 -18.48 10.24
C LYS A 87 -13.40 -17.92 10.68
N PRO A 88 -13.04 -17.98 11.97
CA PRO A 88 -11.71 -17.63 12.43
C PRO A 88 -10.62 -18.38 11.63
N ARG A 89 -9.58 -17.66 11.23
CA ARG A 89 -8.41 -18.19 10.53
C ARG A 89 -7.15 -17.61 11.14
N ASP A 90 -6.06 -18.36 11.05
CA ASP A 90 -4.74 -17.81 11.31
C ASP A 90 -4.36 -16.87 10.16
N ILE A 91 -3.96 -15.65 10.52
CA ILE A 91 -3.47 -14.63 9.61
C ILE A 91 -2.03 -14.31 9.94
N ASN A 92 -1.24 -14.02 8.90
CA ASN A 92 0.12 -13.53 9.06
C ASN A 92 0.21 -12.08 8.58
N ILE A 93 0.88 -11.27 9.38
CA ILE A 93 1.15 -9.87 9.04
C ILE A 93 2.66 -9.67 9.06
N THR A 94 3.19 -9.20 7.93
CA THR A 94 4.60 -8.82 7.78
C THR A 94 4.70 -7.31 7.78
N PHE A 95 5.50 -6.77 8.68
CA PHE A 95 5.85 -5.36 8.73
C PHE A 95 7.29 -5.17 8.24
N LYS A 96 7.50 -4.18 7.37
CA LYS A 96 8.81 -3.81 6.85
C LYS A 96 9.05 -2.34 7.07
N THR A 97 10.24 -1.97 7.51
CA THR A 97 10.63 -0.57 7.65
C THR A 97 12.14 -0.38 7.47
N GLN A 98 12.53 0.85 7.15
CA GLN A 98 13.90 1.33 7.23
C GLN A 98 13.97 2.27 8.44
N GLY A 99 14.47 1.76 9.57
CA GLY A 99 14.46 2.51 10.84
C GLY A 99 14.87 1.64 12.03
N GLU A 100 14.92 2.26 13.21
CA GLU A 100 15.32 1.60 14.45
C GLU A 100 14.33 0.50 14.86
N PRO A 101 14.73 -0.79 14.89
CA PRO A 101 13.82 -1.91 15.11
C PRO A 101 13.03 -1.85 16.42
N GLN A 102 13.69 -1.50 17.52
CA GLN A 102 13.04 -1.47 18.84
C GLN A 102 11.96 -0.38 18.89
N PHE A 103 12.25 0.77 18.29
CA PHE A 103 11.31 1.88 18.21
C PHE A 103 10.12 1.53 17.32
N PHE A 104 10.38 0.87 16.18
CA PHE A 104 9.32 0.36 15.30
C PHE A 104 8.41 -0.63 16.01
N VAL A 105 8.97 -1.65 16.65
CA VAL A 105 8.20 -2.68 17.36
C VAL A 105 7.34 -2.03 18.45
N LYS A 106 7.83 -1.02 19.17
CA LYS A 106 7.03 -0.29 20.16
C LYS A 106 5.83 0.40 19.51
N ILE A 107 6.05 1.25 18.51
CA ILE A 107 4.98 1.99 17.83
C ILE A 107 3.95 1.03 17.22
N MET A 108 4.42 0.00 16.53
CA MET A 108 3.55 -0.98 15.89
C MET A 108 2.75 -1.80 16.91
N SER A 109 3.38 -2.21 18.02
CA SER A 109 2.69 -2.95 19.08
C SER A 109 1.61 -2.12 19.76
N ASP A 110 1.86 -0.83 20.01
CA ASP A 110 0.87 0.09 20.55
C ASP A 110 -0.28 0.31 19.55
N SER A 111 0.07 0.52 18.28
CA SER A 111 -0.91 0.73 17.20
C SER A 111 -1.82 -0.49 17.05
N LEU A 112 -1.23 -1.70 17.04
CA LEU A 112 -1.98 -2.96 16.97
C LEU A 112 -2.94 -3.11 18.15
N GLN A 113 -2.51 -2.83 19.38
CA GLN A 113 -3.37 -2.87 20.56
C GLN A 113 -4.51 -1.85 20.47
N ASN A 114 -4.22 -0.62 20.04
CA ASN A 114 -5.21 0.46 19.91
C ASN A 114 -6.30 0.14 18.87
N VAL A 115 -5.98 -0.67 17.85
CA VAL A 115 -6.96 -1.13 16.85
C VAL A 115 -7.54 -2.52 17.14
N GLY A 116 -7.25 -3.09 18.33
CA GLY A 116 -7.89 -4.30 18.85
C GLY A 116 -7.10 -5.60 18.73
N TYR A 117 -5.86 -5.59 18.24
CA TYR A 117 -4.99 -6.77 18.14
C TYR A 117 -4.12 -6.95 19.39
N TYR A 118 -4.70 -7.52 20.44
CA TYR A 118 -4.00 -7.74 21.73
C TYR A 118 -3.21 -9.05 21.81
N ARG A 119 -3.54 -10.04 20.98
CA ARG A 119 -2.98 -11.40 21.06
C ARG A 119 -2.43 -11.83 19.71
N TYR A 120 -1.13 -11.64 19.54
CA TYR A 120 -0.37 -12.12 18.39
C TYR A 120 0.93 -12.77 18.85
N VAL A 121 1.49 -13.62 18.00
CA VAL A 121 2.79 -14.27 18.22
C VAL A 121 3.77 -13.77 17.17
N THR A 122 4.92 -13.27 17.61
CA THR A 122 6.04 -12.96 16.70
C THR A 122 6.62 -14.26 16.15
N SER A 123 6.60 -14.41 14.83
CA SER A 123 7.16 -15.56 14.11
C SER A 123 8.53 -15.26 13.49
N GLU A 124 8.82 -13.99 13.19
CA GLU A 124 10.10 -13.56 12.64
C GLU A 124 10.43 -12.12 13.08
N SER A 125 11.70 -11.84 13.35
CA SER A 125 12.21 -10.49 13.64
C SER A 125 13.64 -10.41 13.15
N THR A 126 13.84 -9.88 11.94
CA THR A 126 15.12 -9.91 11.23
C THR A 126 15.53 -8.49 10.85
N LEU A 127 16.74 -8.09 11.24
CA LEU A 127 17.39 -6.88 10.74
C LEU A 127 18.42 -7.27 9.69
N SER A 128 18.26 -6.76 8.47
CA SER A 128 19.28 -6.75 7.42
C SER A 128 19.97 -5.39 7.34
N GLU A 129 20.91 -5.18 6.42
CA GLU A 129 21.73 -3.96 6.34
C GLU A 129 20.92 -2.65 6.36
N SER A 130 19.70 -2.64 5.84
CA SER A 130 18.84 -1.44 5.82
C SER A 130 17.35 -1.67 6.05
N GLU A 131 16.89 -2.93 6.08
CA GLU A 131 15.48 -3.28 6.26
C GLU A 131 15.30 -4.12 7.52
N PHE A 132 14.40 -3.67 8.37
CA PHE A 132 13.86 -4.45 9.47
C PHE A 132 12.54 -5.11 9.05
N VAL A 133 12.44 -6.42 9.27
CA VAL A 133 11.26 -7.23 8.98
C VAL A 133 10.75 -7.84 10.28
N TRP A 134 9.48 -7.60 10.59
CA TRP A 134 8.80 -8.19 11.74
C TRP A 134 7.53 -8.91 11.28
N LYS A 135 7.45 -10.22 11.55
CA LYS A 135 6.28 -11.02 11.23
C LYS A 135 5.56 -11.44 12.50
N ILE A 136 4.24 -11.25 12.47
CA ILE A 136 3.34 -11.70 13.53
C ILE A 136 2.26 -12.60 12.95
N SER A 137 1.71 -13.45 13.80
CA SER A 137 0.57 -14.31 13.49
C SER A 137 -0.50 -14.18 14.58
N LEU A 138 -1.77 -14.26 14.19
CA LEU A 138 -2.91 -14.23 15.10
C LEU A 138 -4.13 -14.93 14.47
N THR A 139 -5.07 -15.37 15.30
CA THR A 139 -6.34 -15.92 14.83
C THR A 139 -7.40 -14.81 14.80
N SER A 140 -8.04 -14.59 13.65
CA SER A 140 -9.06 -13.54 13.45
C SER A 140 -10.16 -13.97 12.47
N GLU A 141 -11.34 -13.36 12.58
CA GLU A 141 -12.44 -13.49 11.62
C GLU A 141 -12.35 -12.48 10.46
N TYR A 142 -11.38 -11.57 10.52
CA TYR A 142 -11.14 -10.58 9.48
C TYR A 142 -9.64 -10.28 9.34
N ALA A 143 -9.21 -9.97 8.11
CA ALA A 143 -7.88 -9.45 7.83
C ALA A 143 -7.73 -8.06 8.46
N ALA A 144 -6.50 -7.68 8.81
CA ALA A 144 -6.24 -6.36 9.36
C ALA A 144 -6.66 -5.27 8.38
N ASP A 145 -7.59 -4.40 8.79
CA ASP A 145 -8.06 -3.30 7.96
C ASP A 145 -6.93 -2.28 7.76
N PRO A 146 -6.39 -2.16 6.52
CA PRO A 146 -5.23 -1.31 6.27
C PRO A 146 -5.51 0.17 6.53
N LEU A 147 -6.76 0.61 6.37
CA LEU A 147 -7.14 2.01 6.57
C LEU A 147 -7.19 2.36 8.05
N VAL A 148 -7.69 1.44 8.88
CA VAL A 148 -7.72 1.60 10.34
C VAL A 148 -6.29 1.63 10.89
N LEU A 149 -5.46 0.67 10.48
CA LEU A 149 -4.06 0.64 10.89
C LEU A 149 -3.28 1.88 10.43
N SER A 150 -3.50 2.32 9.18
CA SER A 150 -2.89 3.55 8.66
C SER A 150 -3.29 4.77 9.49
N GLN A 151 -4.57 4.89 9.84
CA GLN A 151 -5.05 6.02 10.63
C GLN A 151 -4.45 6.04 12.04
N GLU A 152 -4.24 4.87 12.63
CA GLU A 152 -3.59 4.75 13.94
C GLU A 152 -2.12 5.17 13.88
N LEU A 153 -1.37 4.65 12.91
CA LEU A 153 0.06 4.94 12.75
C LEU A 153 0.37 6.43 12.51
N LYS A 154 -0.57 7.18 11.93
CA LYS A 154 -0.43 8.63 11.76
C LYS A 154 -0.30 9.38 13.09
N LYS A 155 -0.83 8.88 14.20
CA LYS A 155 -0.68 9.52 15.52
C LYS A 155 0.81 9.59 15.93
N SER A 156 1.55 8.55 15.57
CA SER A 156 3.00 8.42 15.73
C SER A 156 3.82 8.96 14.56
N ASN A 157 3.23 9.72 13.61
CA ASN A 157 3.89 10.20 12.39
C ASN A 157 4.52 9.09 11.52
N CYS A 158 3.99 7.87 11.59
CA CYS A 158 4.36 6.79 10.68
C CYS A 158 3.39 6.73 9.51
N GLU A 159 3.89 6.39 8.33
CA GLU A 159 3.09 6.30 7.11
C GLU A 159 3.22 4.92 6.48
N ILE A 160 2.09 4.29 6.15
CA ILE A 160 2.11 3.08 5.32
C ILE A 160 2.30 3.52 3.87
N ILE A 161 3.45 3.22 3.29
CA ILE A 161 3.81 3.61 1.93
C ILE A 161 3.48 2.53 0.89
N ASP A 162 3.42 1.26 1.31
CA ASP A 162 2.91 0.20 0.45
C ASP A 162 2.22 -0.92 1.23
N ILE A 163 1.28 -1.58 0.56
CA ILE A 163 0.51 -2.71 1.08
C ILE A 163 0.53 -3.79 0.00
N ILE A 164 0.89 -4.99 0.42
CA ILE A 164 0.98 -6.18 -0.42
C ILE A 164 0.10 -7.24 0.22
N ARG A 165 -0.80 -7.81 -0.58
CA ARG A 165 -1.62 -8.95 -0.18
C ARG A 165 -1.10 -10.17 -0.92
N GLU A 166 -0.39 -11.04 -0.23
CA GLU A 166 0.16 -12.27 -0.83
C GLU A 166 -0.97 -13.28 -1.07
N ASN A 167 -1.92 -13.35 -0.13
CA ASN A 167 -3.16 -14.12 -0.27
C ASN A 167 -4.25 -13.60 0.69
N GLU A 168 -5.31 -14.38 0.91
CA GLU A 168 -6.42 -13.95 1.76
C GLU A 168 -6.01 -13.67 3.22
N THR A 169 -5.05 -14.43 3.74
CA THR A 169 -4.64 -14.43 5.16
C THR A 169 -3.26 -13.81 5.40
N ASP A 170 -2.49 -13.54 4.34
CA ASP A 170 -1.12 -13.03 4.44
C ASP A 170 -0.99 -11.63 3.82
N TRP A 171 -0.67 -10.67 4.67
CA TRP A 171 -0.53 -9.26 4.32
C TRP A 171 0.84 -8.73 4.72
N ALA A 172 1.39 -7.85 3.90
CA ALA A 172 2.61 -7.12 4.20
C ALA A 172 2.41 -5.61 4.09
N TYR A 173 3.00 -4.89 5.04
CA TYR A 173 2.93 -3.44 5.16
C TYR A 173 4.35 -2.88 5.16
N VAL A 174 4.63 -1.96 4.24
CA VAL A 174 5.86 -1.18 4.23
C VAL A 174 5.57 0.15 4.90
N VAL A 175 6.28 0.44 5.97
CA VAL A 175 6.04 1.59 6.85
C VAL A 175 7.25 2.52 6.81
N ASP A 176 7.01 3.78 6.45
CA ASP A 176 7.98 4.86 6.59
C ASP A 176 7.96 5.39 8.03
N MET A 177 9.15 5.43 8.62
CA MET A 177 9.42 5.89 9.98
C MET A 177 10.23 7.18 10.04
N LYS A 178 10.49 7.85 8.92
CA LYS A 178 11.38 9.01 8.83
C LYS A 178 11.04 10.12 9.84
N ASN A 179 9.76 10.32 10.14
CA ASN A 179 9.27 11.35 11.06
C ASN A 179 8.65 10.77 12.34
N ALA A 180 8.90 9.49 12.61
CA ALA A 180 8.23 8.74 13.67
C ALA A 180 8.47 9.34 15.07
N ARG A 181 7.43 9.32 15.91
CA ARG A 181 7.47 9.73 17.32
C ARG A 181 6.60 8.81 18.17
N LEU A 182 6.90 8.71 19.46
CA LEU A 182 5.98 8.06 20.40
C LEU A 182 4.72 8.93 20.55
N ASP A 183 3.55 8.28 20.53
CA ASP A 183 2.28 8.92 20.87
C ASP A 183 2.10 8.86 22.39
N VAL A 184 2.76 9.80 23.08
CA VAL A 184 2.73 9.91 24.54
C VAL A 184 2.37 11.32 24.96
N SER A 185 1.67 11.45 26.08
CA SER A 185 1.43 12.74 26.71
C SER A 185 2.77 13.35 27.13
N VAL A 186 3.04 14.57 26.67
CA VAL A 186 4.16 15.36 27.19
C VAL A 186 3.74 15.85 28.58
N LEU A 187 4.57 15.59 29.58
CA LEU A 187 4.41 16.19 30.90
C LEU A 187 4.81 17.67 30.78
N GLU A 188 3.85 18.57 31.02
CA GLU A 188 4.09 20.01 31.19
C GLU A 188 4.70 20.33 32.55
#